data_AF-A0A967H2P6-F1
#
_entry.id   AF-A0A967H2P6-F1
#
_cell.length_a   1.000
_cell.length_b   1.000
_cell.length_c   1.000
_cell.angle_alpha   90.00
_cell.angle_beta   90.00
_cell.angle_gamma   90.00
#
_symmetry.space_group_name_H-M   'P 1'
#
loop_
_entity.id
_entity.type
_entity.pdbx_description
1 polymer ?
#
loop_
_entity_poly.entity_id
_entity_poly.type
_entity_poly.pdbx_seq_one_letter_code
_entity_poly.pdbx_strand_id
1 'polypeptide(L)'
;QAIATRIEAFSEPNLDEHWIEPELDLDPRPDDFRPYPLSGLTRHAPPGTPMPEGTYPKVTGLEHDEMGHPSGSPEIHQKMTKKRRTKLTDLAADL
;
A
#
# COMPACT_ATOMS: atom_id res chain seq x y z
N GLN A 1 27.87 -10.16 -34.81
CA GLN A 1 28.49 -9.43 -33.70
C GLN A 1 27.59 -9.64 -32.49
N ALA A 2 28.02 -10.44 -31.50
CA ALA A 2 27.21 -10.76 -30.33
C ALA A 2 27.45 -9.73 -29.23
N ILE A 3 26.38 -9.10 -28.73
CA ILE A 3 26.43 -8.16 -27.61
C ILE A 3 26.44 -9.01 -26.34
N ALA A 4 27.61 -9.19 -25.72
CA ALA A 4 27.70 -9.85 -24.42
C ALA A 4 27.23 -8.89 -23.31
N THR A 5 26.44 -9.39 -22.37
CA THR A 5 26.02 -8.64 -21.18
C THR A 5 27.22 -8.33 -20.30
N ARG A 6 27.42 -7.05 -19.97
CA ARG A 6 28.47 -6.61 -19.03
C ARG A 6 28.07 -7.06 -17.63
N ILE A 7 28.83 -7.97 -17.04
CA ILE A 7 28.73 -8.31 -15.62
C ILE A 7 29.66 -7.37 -14.88
N GLU A 8 29.10 -6.52 -14.02
CA GLU A 8 29.85 -5.59 -13.19
C GLU A 8 29.80 -6.10 -11.75
N ALA A 9 30.97 -6.35 -11.17
CA ALA A 9 31.06 -6.78 -9.78
C ALA A 9 30.81 -5.57 -8.88
N PHE A 10 29.89 -5.71 -7.92
CA PHE A 10 29.69 -4.74 -6.84
C PHE A 10 30.13 -5.37 -5.52
N SER A 11 30.50 -4.52 -4.56
CA SER A 11 30.86 -4.96 -3.21
C SER A 11 29.65 -5.62 -2.55
N GLU A 12 29.86 -6.77 -1.92
CA GLU A 12 28.81 -7.42 -1.13
C GLU A 12 28.35 -6.47 0.00
N PRO A 13 27.04 -6.24 0.15
CA PRO A 13 26.52 -5.39 1.22
C PRO A 13 26.72 -6.06 2.59
N ASN A 14 26.95 -5.25 3.62
CA ASN A 14 27.05 -5.75 5.00
C ASN A 14 25.65 -6.18 5.49
N LEU A 15 25.39 -7.49 5.46
CA LEU A 15 24.09 -8.03 5.88
C LEU A 15 23.86 -7.88 7.38
N ASP A 16 24.90 -7.96 8.22
CA ASP A 16 24.74 -7.82 9.68
C ASP A 16 24.28 -6.41 10.07
N GLU A 17 24.70 -5.39 9.31
CA GLU A 17 24.31 -4.00 9.54
C GLU A 17 22.98 -3.61 8.87
N HIS A 18 22.66 -4.21 7.73
CA HIS A 18 21.56 -3.76 6.88
C HIS A 18 20.37 -4.72 6.82
N TRP A 19 20.51 -5.96 7.31
CA TRP A 19 19.40 -6.90 7.40
C TRP A 19 18.47 -6.50 8.54
N ILE A 20 17.19 -6.37 8.22
CA ILE A 20 16.12 -6.15 9.18
C ILE A 20 15.18 -7.35 9.05
N GLU A 21 15.03 -8.11 10.13
CA GLU A 21 14.11 -9.26 10.15
C GLU A 21 12.67 -8.75 9.97
N PRO A 22 11.93 -9.25 8.98
CA PRO A 22 10.56 -8.80 8.75
C PRO A 22 9.62 -9.30 9.86
N GLU A 23 9.04 -8.38 10.61
CA GLU A 23 7.97 -8.69 11.56
C GLU A 23 6.60 -8.65 10.86
N LEU A 24 5.77 -9.66 11.13
CA LEU A 24 4.42 -9.76 10.59
C LEU A 24 3.40 -9.19 11.59
N ASP A 25 2.80 -8.05 11.26
CA ASP A 25 1.69 -7.47 12.02
C ASP A 25 0.39 -8.22 11.72
N LEU A 26 0.02 -9.17 12.59
CA LEU A 26 -1.25 -9.89 12.56
C LEU A 26 -2.23 -9.42 13.63
N ASP A 27 -2.03 -8.23 14.20
CA ASP A 27 -2.94 -7.74 15.23
C ASP A 27 -4.36 -7.54 14.65
N PRO A 28 -5.41 -8.00 15.34
CA PRO A 28 -6.78 -7.83 14.88
C PRO A 28 -7.10 -6.37 14.56
N ARG A 29 -7.78 -6.13 13.44
CA ARG A 29 -8.20 -4.76 13.10
C ARG A 29 -9.52 -4.41 13.80
N PRO A 30 -9.73 -3.13 14.16
CA PRO A 30 -10.99 -2.68 14.74
C PRO A 30 -12.15 -2.82 13.76
N ASP A 31 -13.37 -2.82 14.28
CA ASP A 31 -14.60 -3.03 13.50
C ASP A 31 -14.87 -1.96 12.43
N ASP A 32 -14.24 -0.79 12.53
CA ASP A 32 -14.39 0.33 11.58
C ASP A 32 -13.19 0.48 10.63
N PHE A 33 -12.32 -0.54 10.57
CA PHE A 33 -11.11 -0.50 9.77
C PHE A 33 -11.42 -0.34 8.28
N ARG A 34 -11.01 0.79 7.71
CA ARG A 34 -11.08 1.07 6.27
C ARG A 34 -9.67 1.07 5.68
N PRO A 35 -9.37 0.23 4.69
CA PRO A 35 -8.06 0.22 4.04
C PRO A 35 -7.78 1.49 3.22
N TYR A 36 -8.82 2.13 2.68
CA TYR A 36 -8.69 3.35 1.86
C TYR A 36 -9.48 4.52 2.46
N PRO A 37 -9.18 4.96 3.69
CA PRO A 37 -9.95 6.02 4.31
C PRO A 37 -9.77 7.32 3.52
N LEU A 38 -10.84 8.08 3.29
CA LEU A 38 -10.78 9.36 2.58
C LEU A 38 -9.90 10.38 3.32
N SER A 39 -9.88 10.29 4.64
CA SER A 39 -8.97 10.99 5.53
C SER A 39 -7.79 10.09 5.89
N GLY A 40 -6.57 10.48 5.51
CA GLY A 40 -5.34 9.80 5.92
C GLY A 40 -4.75 8.86 4.88
N LEU A 41 -3.73 8.12 5.32
CA LEU A 41 -2.98 7.21 4.46
C LEU A 41 -3.70 5.87 4.31
N THR A 42 -3.62 5.31 3.11
CA THR A 42 -4.05 3.92 2.88
C THR A 42 -3.14 2.98 3.65
N ARG A 43 -3.74 2.07 4.42
CA ARG A 43 -3.05 0.98 5.12
C ARG A 43 -3.84 -0.29 4.94
N HIS A 44 -3.22 -1.30 4.34
CA HIS A 44 -3.84 -2.62 4.20
C HIS A 44 -3.54 -3.47 5.42
N ALA A 45 -4.51 -4.27 5.85
CA ALA A 45 -4.23 -5.39 6.73
C ALA A 45 -3.51 -6.48 5.91
N PRO A 46 -2.39 -7.04 6.38
CA PRO A 46 -1.74 -8.14 5.67
C PRO A 46 -2.64 -9.39 5.62
N PRO A 47 -2.42 -10.28 4.66
CA PRO A 47 -3.12 -11.55 4.62
C PRO A 47 -2.95 -12.34 5.91
N GLY A 48 -4.06 -12.87 6.45
CA GLY A 48 -4.07 -13.62 7.71
C GLY A 48 -4.41 -12.78 8.95
N THR A 49 -4.50 -11.45 8.83
CA THR A 49 -4.98 -10.60 9.94
C THR A 49 -6.44 -10.94 10.30
N PRO A 50 -6.77 -11.16 11.58
CA PRO A 50 -8.16 -11.35 12.02
C PRO A 50 -8.99 -10.07 11.82
N MET A 51 -10.14 -10.21 11.16
CA MET A 51 -11.12 -9.13 10.97
C MET A 51 -12.42 -9.48 11.70
N PRO A 52 -12.67 -8.95 12.91
CA PRO A 52 -13.83 -9.31 13.72
C PRO A 52 -15.17 -9.01 13.04
N GLU A 53 -15.25 -7.93 12.26
CA GLU A 53 -16.43 -7.55 11.47
C GLU A 53 -16.71 -8.54 10.30
N GLY A 54 -15.75 -9.41 9.96
CA GLY A 54 -15.85 -10.37 8.86
C GLY A 54 -15.69 -9.76 7.47
N THR A 55 -15.52 -8.44 7.36
CA THR A 55 -15.22 -7.75 6.11
C THR A 55 -13.71 -7.69 5.88
N TYR A 56 -13.26 -8.22 4.75
CA TYR A 56 -11.85 -8.20 4.38
C TYR A 56 -11.58 -7.12 3.32
N PRO A 57 -10.46 -6.38 3.46
CA PRO A 57 -9.99 -5.42 2.45
C PRO A 57 -9.88 -6.06 1.07
N LYS A 58 -10.37 -5.36 0.04
CA LYS A 58 -10.18 -5.77 -1.35
C LYS A 58 -9.18 -4.86 -2.04
N VAL A 59 -8.25 -5.45 -2.75
CA VAL A 59 -7.31 -4.74 -3.62
C VAL A 59 -7.76 -4.96 -5.05
N THR A 60 -8.07 -3.87 -5.76
CA THR A 60 -8.61 -3.90 -7.12
C THR A 60 -7.98 -2.80 -7.97
N GLY A 61 -7.91 -3.03 -9.28
CA GLY A 61 -7.48 -2.02 -10.26
C GLY A 61 -8.63 -1.11 -10.74
N LEU A 62 -9.88 -1.46 -10.39
CA LEU A 62 -11.05 -0.61 -10.67
C LEU A 62 -11.12 0.53 -9.65
N GLU A 63 -11.75 1.64 -10.00
CA GLU A 63 -12.09 2.67 -9.02
C GLU A 63 -12.95 2.06 -7.90
N HIS A 64 -12.70 2.46 -6.66
CA HIS A 64 -13.24 1.79 -5.49
C HIS A 64 -13.57 2.74 -4.34
N ASP A 65 -14.43 2.27 -3.43
CA ASP A 65 -14.75 2.96 -2.18
C ASP A 65 -13.66 2.79 -1.10
N GLU A 66 -13.94 3.23 0.13
CA GLU A 66 -13.00 3.15 1.25
C GLU A 66 -12.67 1.70 1.70
N MET A 67 -13.52 0.73 1.34
CA MET A 67 -13.34 -0.69 1.64
C MET A 67 -12.64 -1.45 0.49
N GLY A 68 -12.50 -0.82 -0.68
CA GLY A 68 -11.94 -1.42 -1.87
C GLY A 68 -12.98 -2.12 -2.76
N HIS A 69 -14.28 -1.90 -2.52
CA HIS A 69 -15.32 -2.37 -3.41
C HIS A 69 -15.39 -1.51 -4.67
N PRO A 70 -15.49 -2.11 -5.87
CA PRO A 70 -15.64 -1.35 -7.10
C PRO A 70 -16.80 -0.35 -7.04
N SER A 71 -16.55 0.89 -7.46
CA SER A 71 -17.53 1.97 -7.46
C SER A 71 -17.46 2.78 -8.75
N GLY A 72 -18.62 2.95 -9.39
CA GLY A 72 -18.78 3.82 -10.55
C GLY A 72 -19.22 5.25 -10.21
N SER A 73 -19.23 5.63 -8.92
CA SER A 73 -19.71 6.95 -8.50
C SER A 73 -18.75 8.06 -8.91
N PRO A 74 -19.22 9.11 -9.62
CA PRO A 74 -18.37 10.27 -9.98
C PRO A 74 -17.82 11.01 -8.76
N GLU A 75 -18.56 11.01 -7.66
CA GLU A 75 -18.13 11.66 -6.41
C GLU A 75 -16.95 10.88 -5.78
N ILE A 76 -17.05 9.55 -5.72
CA ILE A 76 -15.98 8.70 -5.19
C ILE A 76 -14.73 8.82 -6.06
N HIS A 77 -14.89 8.81 -7.38
CA HIS A 77 -13.77 8.98 -8.31
C HIS A 77 -13.00 10.28 -8.06
N GLN A 78 -13.70 11.41 -7.90
CA GLN A 78 -13.08 12.70 -7.59
C GLN A 78 -12.35 12.68 -6.24
N LYS A 79 -13.00 12.17 -5.20
CA LYS A 79 -12.43 12.10 -3.85
C LYS A 79 -11.17 11.21 -3.79
N MET A 80 -11.24 10.01 -4.36
CA MET A 80 -10.12 9.07 -4.37
C MET A 80 -8.95 9.53 -5.25
N THR A 81 -9.24 10.18 -6.38
CA THR A 81 -8.20 10.79 -7.22
C THR A 81 -7.48 11.93 -6.50
N LYS A 82 -8.24 12.81 -5.82
CA LYS A 82 -7.67 13.86 -4.98
C LYS A 82 -6.78 13.26 -3.89
N LYS A 83 -7.27 12.25 -3.15
CA LYS A 83 -6.51 11.55 -2.10
C LYS A 83 -5.17 11.00 -2.63
N ARG A 84 -5.20 10.27 -3.75
CA ARG A 84 -3.99 9.69 -4.35
C ARG A 84 -2.98 10.77 -4.76
N ARG A 85 -3.45 11.91 -5.27
CA ARG A 85 -2.61 13.07 -5.63
C ARG A 85 -2.02 13.74 -4.39
N THR A 86 -2.86 14.04 -3.39
CA THR A 86 -2.46 14.71 -2.15
C THR A 86 -1.35 13.95 -1.44
N LYS A 87 -1.41 12.60 -1.37
CA LYS A 87 -0.31 11.77 -0.84
C LYS A 87 1.08 12.13 -1.40
N LEU A 88 1.17 12.36 -2.71
CA LEU A 88 2.44 12.68 -3.37
C LEU A 88 2.84 14.14 -3.15
N THR A 89 1.87 15.05 -3.13
CA THR A 89 2.11 16.46 -2.84
C THR A 89 2.62 16.65 -1.42
N ASP A 90 2.01 15.97 -0.44
CA ASP A 90 2.39 16.06 0.98
C ASP A 90 3.81 15.51 1.18
N LEU A 91 4.12 14.33 0.61
CA LEU A 91 5.47 13.77 0.65
C LEU A 91 6.50 14.71 0.01
N ALA A 92 6.15 15.38 -1.10
CA ALA A 92 7.04 16.33 -1.75
C ALA A 92 7.25 17.63 -0.95
N ALA A 93 6.34 17.97 -0.03
CA ALA A 93 6.49 19.11 0.87
C ALA A 93 7.32 18.78 2.12
N ASP A 94 7.35 17.50 2.52
CA ASP A 94 8.12 17.01 3.65
C ASP A 94 9.62 16.76 3.31
N LEU A 95 9.97 16.69 2.02
CA LEU A 95 11.33 16.49 1.49
C LEU A 95 12.02 17.82 1.14
#